data_AF-A0A963JQS8-F1
#
_entry.id   AF-A0A963JQS8-F1
#
_cell.length_a   1.000
_cell.length_b   1.000
_cell.length_c   1.000
_cell.angle_alpha   90.00
_cell.angle_beta   90.00
_cell.angle_gamma   90.00
#
_symmetry.space_group_name_H-M   'P 1'
#
loop_
_entity.id
_entity.type
_entity.pdbx_description
1 polymer ?
#
loop_
_entity_poly.entity_id
_entity_poly.type
_entity_poly.pdbx_seq_one_letter_code
_entity_poly.pdbx_strand_id
1 'polypeptide(L)'
;MATRIGTNANDVLIGVDDKRLVYKNGGWSWTKDEGDLLSGRGGDDFIVGLGTGDYLWGGMGNDFLDGGGGDDHLFGDSGKDFLNGGKGEDYMSGGAGNDTYIVDNKEDIVIEADRREQDTIIVHNLGYYILPEYVENLTFLPGSAAGSYAGTTVVGFGNVQSNTIIGSKEHFNNLKGDAGTDWLYGQKKRDHLYGDAGDDFLYGDEGGDTLFGGSGHDRLFGEDGSDTLYGGGGDDLLIGGDGSDTLTGGGGDDYILGGLDKDNLRGGEGSDIFAFTNRLDSYTTTDCSGGGDGPCGIGPGRIDKIYDFEHIHRDDDPSRLDYSKSDKLDFRAIDADLNKPGHQRFYLSQFEYRDNVTPDGYGNLFVEIYGADEFLMVVEVKLDVMMTAENGDSFFAPNRVFDAILI
;
A
#
# COMPACT_ATOMS: atom_id res chain seq x y z
N MET A 1 -25.79 -9.16 -36.78
CA MET A 1 -25.62 -9.30 -35.32
C MET A 1 -26.37 -10.54 -34.90
N ALA A 2 -25.69 -11.52 -34.32
CA ALA A 2 -26.40 -12.63 -33.68
C ALA A 2 -26.93 -12.17 -32.31
N THR A 3 -28.00 -12.78 -31.86
CA THR A 3 -28.61 -12.45 -30.57
C THR A 3 -28.81 -13.72 -29.76
N ARG A 4 -28.28 -13.74 -28.54
CA ARG A 4 -28.49 -14.83 -27.58
C ARG A 4 -28.93 -14.23 -26.25
N ILE A 5 -29.96 -14.84 -25.68
CA ILE A 5 -30.55 -14.40 -24.43
C ILE A 5 -30.64 -15.62 -23.54
N GLY A 6 -30.01 -15.53 -22.36
CA GLY A 6 -30.07 -16.48 -21.28
C GLY A 6 -31.43 -16.52 -20.59
N THR A 7 -31.43 -17.18 -19.46
CA THR A 7 -32.56 -17.49 -18.60
C THR A 7 -32.43 -16.69 -17.30
N ASN A 8 -33.03 -17.13 -16.20
CA ASN A 8 -32.80 -16.49 -14.89
C ASN A 8 -31.97 -17.43 -14.00
N ALA A 9 -31.07 -18.18 -14.62
CA ALA A 9 -30.15 -19.11 -14.00
C ALA A 9 -28.80 -18.99 -14.70
N ASN A 10 -27.73 -19.50 -14.08
CA ASN A 10 -26.38 -19.42 -14.61
C ASN A 10 -26.27 -20.00 -16.03
N ASP A 11 -25.86 -19.16 -16.96
CA ASP A 11 -25.78 -19.42 -18.38
C ASP A 11 -24.34 -19.25 -18.91
N VAL A 12 -24.08 -19.90 -20.04
CA VAL A 12 -22.82 -19.74 -20.80
C VAL A 12 -23.18 -19.27 -22.20
N LEU A 13 -22.89 -18.01 -22.50
CA LEU A 13 -23.16 -17.37 -23.77
C LEU A 13 -21.85 -17.10 -24.50
N ILE A 14 -21.72 -17.62 -25.71
CA ILE A 14 -20.56 -17.39 -26.56
C ILE A 14 -21.07 -16.83 -27.88
N GLY A 15 -20.44 -15.76 -28.33
CA GLY A 15 -20.64 -15.13 -29.62
C GLY A 15 -20.43 -16.08 -30.80
N VAL A 16 -20.67 -15.58 -32.00
CA VAL A 16 -20.50 -16.35 -33.23
C VAL A 16 -19.75 -15.57 -34.29
N ASP A 17 -18.72 -16.21 -34.85
CA ASP A 17 -18.16 -15.81 -36.14
C ASP A 17 -19.18 -16.12 -37.25
N ASP A 18 -20.01 -15.14 -37.58
CA ASP A 18 -21.12 -15.18 -38.53
C ASP A 18 -20.66 -14.94 -39.99
N LYS A 19 -19.36 -15.09 -40.27
CA LYS A 19 -18.79 -15.01 -41.63
C LYS A 19 -19.41 -16.07 -42.54
N ARG A 20 -20.16 -15.63 -43.56
CA ARG A 20 -20.80 -16.50 -44.57
C ARG A 20 -20.25 -16.23 -45.96
N LEU A 21 -20.00 -17.29 -46.72
CA LEU A 21 -19.61 -17.15 -48.12
C LEU A 21 -20.85 -16.79 -48.96
N VAL A 22 -20.84 -15.61 -49.57
CA VAL A 22 -21.93 -15.11 -50.41
C VAL A 22 -21.46 -14.88 -51.85
N TYR A 23 -22.32 -15.17 -52.82
CA TYR A 23 -22.06 -14.84 -54.23
C TYR A 23 -22.69 -13.49 -54.58
N LYS A 24 -21.86 -12.47 -54.83
CA LYS A 24 -22.30 -11.10 -55.17
C LYS A 24 -21.39 -10.54 -56.27
N ASN A 25 -21.93 -9.68 -57.14
CA ASN A 25 -21.19 -9.01 -58.23
C ASN A 25 -20.36 -9.96 -59.12
N GLY A 26 -20.85 -11.18 -59.36
CA GLY A 26 -20.18 -12.16 -60.21
C GLY A 26 -19.06 -12.95 -59.55
N GLY A 27 -18.83 -12.81 -58.24
CA GLY A 27 -17.81 -13.54 -57.49
C GLY A 27 -18.28 -14.02 -56.12
N TRP A 28 -17.54 -14.96 -55.54
CA TRP A 28 -17.71 -15.37 -54.15
C TRP A 28 -16.92 -14.44 -53.22
N SER A 29 -17.55 -13.97 -52.15
CA SER A 29 -16.93 -13.14 -51.11
C SER A 29 -17.47 -13.54 -49.74
N TRP A 30 -16.65 -13.51 -48.70
CA TRP A 30 -17.15 -13.67 -47.32
C TRP A 30 -17.87 -12.40 -46.86
N THR A 31 -18.97 -12.54 -46.12
CA THR A 31 -19.52 -11.44 -45.32
C THR A 31 -18.54 -11.06 -44.21
N LYS A 32 -18.59 -9.81 -43.77
CA LYS A 32 -17.94 -9.42 -42.51
C LYS A 32 -18.69 -10.09 -41.35
N ASP A 33 -17.98 -10.30 -40.24
CA ASP A 33 -18.69 -10.47 -38.98
C ASP A 33 -19.48 -9.22 -38.66
N GLU A 34 -20.65 -9.43 -38.08
CA GLU A 34 -21.46 -8.40 -37.45
C GLU A 34 -21.52 -8.78 -35.98
N GLY A 35 -21.17 -7.87 -35.07
CA GLY A 35 -21.04 -8.20 -33.65
C GLY A 35 -22.30 -8.74 -32.99
N ASP A 36 -22.16 -9.21 -31.76
CA ASP A 36 -23.14 -9.99 -31.04
C ASP A 36 -23.91 -9.17 -30.01
N LEU A 37 -25.14 -9.59 -29.74
CA LEU A 37 -25.99 -9.09 -28.67
C LEU A 37 -26.24 -10.24 -27.69
N LEU A 38 -25.52 -10.25 -26.56
CA LEU A 38 -25.55 -11.33 -25.58
C LEU A 38 -26.10 -10.80 -24.25
N SER A 39 -27.09 -11.48 -23.68
CA SER A 39 -27.69 -11.09 -22.39
C SER A 39 -27.92 -12.30 -21.50
N GLY A 40 -27.29 -12.35 -20.34
CA GLY A 40 -27.43 -13.41 -19.33
C GLY A 40 -28.78 -13.35 -18.59
N ARG A 41 -29.19 -12.13 -18.22
CA ARG A 41 -30.37 -11.71 -17.44
C ARG A 41 -30.23 -11.96 -15.95
N GLY A 42 -30.00 -13.18 -15.50
CA GLY A 42 -29.74 -13.38 -14.09
C GLY A 42 -29.31 -14.79 -13.74
N GLY A 43 -28.71 -14.95 -12.57
CA GLY A 43 -27.76 -16.02 -12.31
C GLY A 43 -26.34 -15.48 -12.48
N ASP A 44 -25.34 -16.28 -12.10
CA ASP A 44 -23.93 -15.95 -12.36
C ASP A 44 -23.55 -16.48 -13.75
N ASP A 45 -23.36 -15.58 -14.71
CA ASP A 45 -23.27 -15.88 -16.14
C ASP A 45 -21.85 -15.74 -16.68
N PHE A 46 -21.52 -16.51 -17.72
CA PHE A 46 -20.24 -16.43 -18.45
C PHE A 46 -20.51 -16.05 -19.90
N ILE A 47 -20.11 -14.84 -20.30
CA ILE A 47 -20.46 -14.23 -21.58
C ILE A 47 -19.18 -13.83 -22.33
N VAL A 48 -19.03 -14.30 -23.57
CA VAL A 48 -17.87 -14.00 -24.43
C VAL A 48 -18.31 -13.50 -25.80
N GLY A 49 -17.87 -12.32 -26.20
CA GLY A 49 -18.18 -11.65 -27.47
C GLY A 49 -17.44 -12.23 -28.67
N LEU A 50 -16.10 -12.35 -28.56
CA LEU A 50 -15.12 -12.88 -29.53
C LEU A 50 -14.29 -11.81 -30.25
N GLY A 51 -14.64 -11.39 -31.46
CA GLY A 51 -13.69 -10.75 -32.39
C GLY A 51 -14.21 -9.56 -33.19
N THR A 52 -15.41 -9.08 -32.88
CA THR A 52 -15.96 -7.83 -33.42
C THR A 52 -16.61 -7.03 -32.30
N GLY A 53 -16.99 -5.78 -32.57
CA GLY A 53 -17.66 -4.95 -31.56
C GLY A 53 -19.04 -5.48 -31.18
N ASP A 54 -19.15 -5.92 -29.93
CA ASP A 54 -20.26 -6.67 -29.36
C ASP A 54 -20.95 -5.88 -28.22
N TYR A 55 -22.14 -6.32 -27.84
CA TYR A 55 -22.89 -5.79 -26.71
C TYR A 55 -23.25 -6.93 -25.74
N LEU A 56 -22.72 -6.87 -24.53
CA LEU A 56 -22.82 -7.90 -23.49
C LEU A 56 -23.54 -7.32 -22.27
N TRP A 57 -24.59 -8.01 -21.80
CA TRP A 57 -25.27 -7.72 -20.54
C TRP A 57 -25.21 -8.94 -19.62
N GLY A 58 -24.62 -8.80 -18.44
CA GLY A 58 -24.64 -9.79 -17.37
C GLY A 58 -26.07 -9.93 -16.83
N GLY A 59 -26.51 -8.93 -16.07
CA GLY A 59 -27.84 -8.88 -15.49
C GLY A 59 -27.78 -8.98 -13.97
N MET A 60 -28.55 -9.88 -13.36
CA MET A 60 -28.52 -10.10 -11.91
C MET A 60 -27.61 -11.27 -11.54
N GLY A 61 -26.51 -11.04 -10.85
CA GLY A 61 -25.60 -12.10 -10.42
C GLY A 61 -24.16 -11.62 -10.52
N ASN A 62 -23.21 -12.50 -10.24
CA ASN A 62 -21.80 -12.18 -10.40
C ASN A 62 -21.35 -12.72 -11.77
N ASP A 63 -21.26 -11.84 -12.73
CA ASP A 63 -21.09 -12.20 -14.13
C ASP A 63 -19.65 -12.04 -14.59
N PHE A 64 -19.26 -12.85 -15.57
CA PHE A 64 -17.99 -12.73 -16.28
C PHE A 64 -18.27 -12.34 -17.72
N LEU A 65 -17.80 -11.16 -18.13
CA LEU A 65 -17.97 -10.60 -19.46
C LEU A 65 -16.59 -10.41 -20.11
N ASP A 66 -16.39 -11.00 -21.28
CA ASP A 66 -15.18 -10.87 -22.10
C ASP A 66 -15.56 -10.43 -23.52
N GLY A 67 -15.29 -9.18 -23.89
CA GLY A 67 -15.57 -8.65 -25.23
C GLY A 67 -14.70 -9.33 -26.28
N GLY A 68 -13.42 -9.48 -25.98
CA GLY A 68 -12.45 -10.22 -26.76
C GLY A 68 -11.70 -9.31 -27.73
N GLY A 69 -12.34 -8.88 -28.81
CA GLY A 69 -11.74 -7.82 -29.62
C GLY A 69 -12.69 -7.20 -30.60
N GLY A 70 -12.37 -6.00 -31.06
CA GLY A 70 -13.39 -5.08 -31.56
C GLY A 70 -13.76 -4.09 -30.45
N ASP A 71 -14.54 -3.07 -30.79
CA ASP A 71 -14.94 -2.04 -29.82
C ASP A 71 -16.25 -2.48 -29.16
N ASP A 72 -16.15 -2.95 -27.91
CA ASP A 72 -17.20 -3.67 -27.20
C ASP A 72 -17.93 -2.81 -26.16
N HIS A 73 -19.17 -3.19 -25.85
CA HIS A 73 -19.97 -2.59 -24.78
C HIS A 73 -20.36 -3.65 -23.75
N LEU A 74 -19.82 -3.57 -22.55
CA LEU A 74 -20.04 -4.51 -21.45
C LEU A 74 -20.82 -3.84 -20.32
N PHE A 75 -21.90 -4.50 -19.89
CA PHE A 75 -22.76 -4.05 -18.80
C PHE A 75 -22.97 -5.18 -17.78
N GLY A 76 -22.48 -5.02 -16.56
CA GLY A 76 -22.65 -6.00 -15.47
C GLY A 76 -24.08 -6.01 -14.89
N ASP A 77 -24.65 -4.83 -14.69
CA ASP A 77 -25.91 -4.54 -14.01
C ASP A 77 -25.86 -4.70 -12.47
N SER A 78 -26.04 -5.89 -11.90
CA SER A 78 -26.12 -6.06 -10.44
C SER A 78 -25.42 -7.32 -9.96
N GLY A 79 -24.47 -7.17 -9.06
CA GLY A 79 -23.66 -8.20 -8.46
C GLY A 79 -22.20 -7.83 -8.59
N LYS A 80 -21.29 -8.77 -8.35
CA LYS A 80 -19.85 -8.52 -8.45
C LYS A 80 -19.34 -9.03 -9.78
N ASP A 81 -19.27 -8.14 -10.74
CA ASP A 81 -19.02 -8.47 -12.13
C ASP A 81 -17.55 -8.30 -12.49
N PHE A 82 -17.09 -9.16 -13.39
CA PHE A 82 -15.76 -9.08 -14.00
C PHE A 82 -15.90 -8.74 -15.47
N LEU A 83 -15.43 -7.55 -15.86
CA LEU A 83 -15.55 -7.01 -17.21
C LEU A 83 -14.16 -6.88 -17.83
N ASN A 84 -13.94 -7.59 -18.94
CA ASN A 84 -12.73 -7.49 -19.76
C ASN A 84 -13.12 -7.07 -21.18
N GLY A 85 -12.84 -5.82 -21.55
CA GLY A 85 -13.06 -5.34 -22.92
C GLY A 85 -12.24 -6.15 -23.93
N GLY A 86 -10.98 -6.43 -23.59
CA GLY A 86 -10.06 -7.08 -24.51
C GLY A 86 -9.52 -6.05 -25.50
N LYS A 87 -9.36 -6.45 -26.77
CA LYS A 87 -8.74 -5.57 -27.77
C LYS A 87 -9.76 -4.64 -28.41
N GLY A 88 -9.82 -3.39 -27.99
CA GLY A 88 -10.74 -2.46 -28.61
C GLY A 88 -10.62 -1.08 -28.02
N GLU A 89 -11.44 -0.15 -28.50
CA GLU A 89 -11.85 0.97 -27.66
C GLU A 89 -13.15 0.56 -26.97
N ASP A 90 -13.05 0.07 -25.74
CA ASP A 90 -14.17 -0.60 -25.08
C ASP A 90 -14.91 0.32 -24.09
N TYR A 91 -16.20 0.05 -23.92
CA TYR A 91 -17.05 0.71 -22.91
C TYR A 91 -17.48 -0.32 -21.87
N MET A 92 -17.18 -0.07 -20.60
CA MET A 92 -17.48 -0.99 -19.51
C MET A 92 -18.23 -0.26 -18.37
N SER A 93 -19.29 -0.88 -17.88
CA SER A 93 -20.05 -0.42 -16.72
C SER A 93 -20.56 -1.62 -15.91
N GLY A 94 -20.09 -1.75 -14.68
CA GLY A 94 -20.33 -2.87 -13.77
C GLY A 94 -21.70 -2.72 -13.13
N GLY A 95 -21.99 -1.58 -12.53
CA GLY A 95 -23.33 -1.23 -12.08
C GLY A 95 -23.43 -1.20 -10.57
N ALA A 96 -24.14 -2.15 -9.97
CA ALA A 96 -24.25 -2.24 -8.52
C ALA A 96 -23.53 -3.47 -8.01
N GLY A 97 -22.53 -3.28 -7.17
CA GLY A 97 -21.73 -4.29 -6.52
C GLY A 97 -20.26 -3.89 -6.55
N ASN A 98 -19.37 -4.80 -6.15
CA ASN A 98 -17.94 -4.51 -6.21
C ASN A 98 -17.40 -5.17 -7.48
N ASP A 99 -17.19 -4.35 -8.50
CA ASP A 99 -16.89 -4.80 -9.84
C ASP A 99 -15.40 -4.72 -10.16
N THR A 100 -14.97 -5.49 -11.14
CA THR A 100 -13.59 -5.54 -11.60
C THR A 100 -13.51 -5.35 -13.10
N TYR A 101 -12.66 -4.41 -13.52
CA TYR A 101 -12.43 -4.05 -14.91
C TYR A 101 -11.01 -4.38 -15.32
N ILE A 102 -10.83 -5.02 -16.47
CA ILE A 102 -9.53 -5.12 -17.14
C ILE A 102 -9.46 -4.06 -18.21
N VAL A 103 -8.49 -3.15 -18.08
CA VAL A 103 -8.22 -2.10 -19.06
C VAL A 103 -6.86 -2.37 -19.70
N ASP A 104 -6.86 -2.58 -21.02
CA ASP A 104 -5.64 -2.84 -21.79
C ASP A 104 -5.40 -1.88 -22.96
N ASN A 105 -6.38 -1.02 -23.24
CA ASN A 105 -6.28 0.09 -24.17
C ASN A 105 -6.54 1.43 -23.47
N LYS A 106 -5.76 2.44 -23.87
CA LYS A 106 -5.85 3.80 -23.30
C LYS A 106 -7.16 4.52 -23.64
N GLU A 107 -7.89 4.03 -24.64
CA GLU A 107 -9.19 4.59 -25.05
C GLU A 107 -10.38 3.84 -24.42
N ASP A 108 -10.13 2.83 -23.58
CA ASP A 108 -11.18 2.16 -22.82
C ASP A 108 -11.83 3.13 -21.83
N ILE A 109 -13.15 3.04 -21.72
CA ILE A 109 -13.96 3.88 -20.84
C ILE A 109 -14.62 3.00 -19.79
N VAL A 110 -14.30 3.26 -18.52
CA VAL A 110 -14.98 2.68 -17.36
C VAL A 110 -15.91 3.73 -16.77
N ILE A 111 -17.17 3.36 -16.53
CA ILE A 111 -18.17 4.23 -15.90
C ILE A 111 -18.78 3.54 -14.69
N GLU A 112 -18.60 4.19 -13.54
CA GLU A 112 -19.26 3.86 -12.29
C GLU A 112 -20.25 4.93 -11.84
N ALA A 113 -21.18 4.54 -10.95
CA ALA A 113 -22.25 5.44 -10.50
C ALA A 113 -22.64 5.32 -9.01
N ASP A 114 -22.31 4.23 -8.30
CA ASP A 114 -22.54 4.12 -6.85
C ASP A 114 -21.26 4.49 -6.08
N ARG A 115 -21.43 5.06 -4.88
CA ARG A 115 -20.34 5.53 -4.01
C ARG A 115 -20.15 4.69 -2.76
N ARG A 116 -20.88 3.57 -2.65
CA ARG A 116 -20.88 2.73 -1.44
C ARG A 116 -20.11 1.43 -1.62
N GLU A 117 -19.75 1.14 -2.85
CA GLU A 117 -19.08 -0.10 -3.25
C GLU A 117 -17.60 0.18 -3.45
N GLN A 118 -16.83 -0.86 -3.78
CA GLN A 118 -15.39 -0.75 -3.98
C GLN A 118 -15.05 -1.42 -5.29
N ASP A 119 -14.87 -0.60 -6.30
CA ASP A 119 -14.61 -1.07 -7.66
C ASP A 119 -13.11 -1.09 -7.94
N THR A 120 -12.72 -2.00 -8.83
CA THR A 120 -11.31 -2.27 -9.11
C THR A 120 -11.01 -2.18 -10.59
N ILE A 121 -10.05 -1.34 -10.95
CA ILE A 121 -9.44 -1.33 -12.27
C ILE A 121 -8.09 -2.02 -12.21
N ILE A 122 -7.95 -3.04 -13.04
CA ILE A 122 -6.70 -3.75 -13.29
C ILE A 122 -6.19 -3.31 -14.65
N VAL A 123 -5.04 -2.64 -14.65
CA VAL A 123 -4.40 -2.14 -15.85
C VAL A 123 -3.42 -3.18 -16.38
N HIS A 124 -3.63 -3.57 -17.64
CA HIS A 124 -2.78 -4.50 -18.38
C HIS A 124 -2.07 -3.80 -19.53
N ASN A 125 -0.74 -3.86 -19.57
CA ASN A 125 0.05 -3.32 -20.68
C ASN A 125 -0.17 -1.82 -20.97
N LEU A 126 -0.54 -1.00 -20.00
CA LEU A 126 -0.50 0.46 -20.10
C LEU A 126 0.47 1.02 -19.05
N GLY A 127 1.27 2.00 -19.45
CA GLY A 127 2.19 2.70 -18.54
C GLY A 127 1.56 3.91 -17.84
N TYR A 128 0.27 4.16 -18.06
CA TYR A 128 -0.42 5.35 -17.56
C TYR A 128 -1.90 5.04 -17.38
N TYR A 129 -2.47 5.41 -16.23
CA TYR A 129 -3.91 5.37 -16.01
C TYR A 129 -4.35 6.42 -14.98
N ILE A 130 -5.57 6.95 -15.15
CA ILE A 130 -6.23 7.82 -14.18
C ILE A 130 -7.53 7.12 -13.77
N LEU A 131 -7.74 6.94 -12.47
CA LEU A 131 -8.99 6.40 -11.95
C LEU A 131 -10.15 7.35 -12.30
N PRO A 132 -11.23 6.85 -12.92
CA PRO A 132 -12.45 7.63 -13.10
C PRO A 132 -13.09 7.93 -11.73
N GLU A 133 -14.07 8.83 -11.70
CA GLU A 133 -14.89 9.03 -10.49
C GLU A 133 -15.56 7.71 -10.07
N TYR A 134 -15.71 7.49 -8.76
CA TYR A 134 -16.41 6.33 -8.18
C TYR A 134 -15.70 4.98 -8.33
N VAL A 135 -14.39 4.99 -8.62
CA VAL A 135 -13.56 3.78 -8.53
C VAL A 135 -12.48 3.98 -7.48
N GLU A 136 -12.30 3.00 -6.61
CA GLU A 136 -11.42 3.11 -5.44
C GLU A 136 -10.10 2.37 -5.64
N ASN A 137 -10.06 1.28 -6.40
CA ASN A 137 -8.87 0.43 -6.48
C ASN A 137 -8.24 0.47 -7.88
N LEU A 138 -6.93 0.74 -7.94
CA LEU A 138 -6.13 0.68 -9.16
C LEU A 138 -4.98 -0.31 -8.95
N THR A 139 -4.83 -1.29 -9.83
CA THR A 139 -3.72 -2.24 -9.79
C THR A 139 -3.04 -2.34 -11.15
N PHE A 140 -1.72 -2.17 -11.18
CA PHE A 140 -0.92 -2.44 -12.37
C PHE A 140 -0.34 -3.85 -12.32
N LEU A 141 -0.78 -4.73 -13.23
CA LEU A 141 -0.20 -6.06 -13.35
C LEU A 141 0.95 -6.08 -14.37
N PRO A 142 1.98 -6.93 -14.13
CA PRO A 142 3.02 -7.15 -15.12
C PRO A 142 2.40 -7.73 -16.39
N GLY A 143 2.63 -7.07 -17.53
CA GLY A 143 2.23 -7.59 -18.82
C GLY A 143 2.76 -9.02 -19.03
N SER A 144 1.89 -9.94 -19.47
CA SER A 144 2.27 -11.32 -19.81
C SER A 144 3.29 -11.40 -20.96
N ALA A 145 3.52 -10.29 -21.67
CA ALA A 145 4.60 -10.12 -22.62
C ALA A 145 5.77 -9.36 -21.96
N ALA A 146 6.89 -10.04 -21.77
CA ALA A 146 8.17 -9.52 -21.30
C ALA A 146 8.83 -8.48 -22.24
N GLY A 147 8.07 -7.53 -22.81
CA GLY A 147 8.52 -6.78 -23.98
C GLY A 147 7.99 -5.37 -24.22
N SER A 148 7.03 -4.81 -23.47
CA SER A 148 6.49 -3.48 -23.85
C SER A 148 6.85 -2.30 -22.95
N TYR A 149 7.40 -2.52 -21.74
CA TYR A 149 7.67 -1.43 -20.78
C TYR A 149 9.01 -1.58 -20.04
N ALA A 150 9.93 -2.41 -20.51
CA ALA A 150 11.23 -2.57 -19.87
C ALA A 150 11.96 -1.20 -19.78
N GLY A 151 12.06 -0.67 -18.56
CA GLY A 151 12.70 0.62 -18.27
C GLY A 151 11.81 1.87 -18.35
N THR A 152 10.49 1.74 -18.50
CA THR A 152 9.56 2.89 -18.42
C THR A 152 8.95 3.02 -17.03
N THR A 153 8.60 4.25 -16.66
CA THR A 153 7.82 4.55 -15.45
C THR A 153 6.34 4.26 -15.71
N VAL A 154 5.70 3.56 -14.79
CA VAL A 154 4.24 3.44 -14.69
C VAL A 154 3.72 4.64 -13.91
N VAL A 155 2.64 5.25 -14.40
CA VAL A 155 2.02 6.41 -13.76
C VAL A 155 0.57 6.10 -13.42
N GLY A 156 0.21 6.19 -12.15
CA GLY A 156 -1.14 5.96 -11.67
C GLY A 156 -1.66 7.17 -10.92
N PHE A 157 -2.84 7.67 -11.29
CA PHE A 157 -3.53 8.74 -10.57
C PHE A 157 -4.82 8.22 -9.96
N GLY A 158 -5.00 8.51 -8.68
CA GLY A 158 -6.26 8.43 -7.97
C GLY A 158 -7.24 9.53 -8.37
N ASN A 159 -8.37 9.54 -7.68
CA ASN A 159 -9.42 10.54 -7.75
C ASN A 159 -9.57 11.20 -6.37
N VAL A 160 -10.59 12.04 -6.19
CA VAL A 160 -10.80 12.80 -4.94
C VAL A 160 -11.41 11.98 -3.78
N GLN A 161 -11.42 10.66 -3.90
CA GLN A 161 -11.91 9.73 -2.88
C GLN A 161 -10.73 8.91 -2.34
N SER A 162 -10.93 8.24 -1.21
CA SER A 162 -9.98 7.24 -0.73
C SER A 162 -9.74 6.14 -1.77
N ASN A 163 -8.48 5.99 -2.18
CA ASN A 163 -8.07 5.02 -3.17
C ASN A 163 -7.05 4.02 -2.62
N THR A 164 -6.98 2.86 -3.25
CA THR A 164 -5.87 1.90 -3.09
C THR A 164 -5.20 1.72 -4.44
N ILE A 165 -3.94 2.15 -4.54
CA ILE A 165 -3.15 2.12 -5.77
C ILE A 165 -1.96 1.20 -5.58
N ILE A 166 -1.95 0.08 -6.31
CA ILE A 166 -0.85 -0.89 -6.33
C ILE A 166 -0.05 -0.70 -7.61
N GLY A 167 1.20 -0.26 -7.45
CA GLY A 167 2.17 -0.10 -8.52
C GLY A 167 2.62 -1.42 -9.15
N SER A 168 3.46 -1.31 -10.17
CA SER A 168 4.06 -2.46 -10.85
C SER A 168 5.40 -2.81 -10.22
N LYS A 169 5.54 -4.06 -9.79
CA LYS A 169 6.82 -4.64 -9.32
C LYS A 169 7.96 -4.68 -10.36
N GLU A 170 7.65 -4.52 -11.65
CA GLU A 170 8.65 -4.61 -12.74
C GLU A 170 9.14 -3.25 -13.24
N HIS A 171 8.53 -2.15 -12.78
CA HIS A 171 8.70 -0.81 -13.33
C HIS A 171 8.88 0.21 -12.21
N PHE A 172 9.48 1.36 -12.53
CA PHE A 172 9.43 2.50 -11.62
C PHE A 172 8.00 3.02 -11.58
N ASN A 173 7.49 3.38 -10.41
CA ASN A 173 6.12 3.86 -10.23
C ASN A 173 6.12 5.36 -9.93
N ASN A 174 5.14 6.06 -10.47
CA ASN A 174 4.81 7.43 -10.13
C ASN A 174 3.32 7.46 -9.78
N LEU A 175 3.02 7.27 -8.50
CA LEU A 175 1.66 7.09 -7.99
C LEU A 175 1.22 8.35 -7.27
N LYS A 176 -0.03 8.79 -7.53
CA LYS A 176 -0.63 9.96 -6.90
C LYS A 176 -2.00 9.61 -6.33
N GLY A 177 -2.24 9.85 -5.04
CA GLY A 177 -3.54 9.67 -4.37
C GLY A 177 -4.56 10.75 -4.72
N ASP A 178 -4.12 12.01 -4.70
CA ASP A 178 -4.93 13.23 -4.91
C ASP A 178 -5.62 13.73 -3.65
N ALA A 179 -6.87 13.37 -3.38
CA ALA A 179 -7.52 13.77 -2.14
C ALA A 179 -8.28 12.59 -1.54
N GLY A 180 -8.28 12.46 -0.22
CA GLY A 180 -8.87 11.31 0.45
C GLY A 180 -7.86 10.69 1.41
N THR A 181 -8.19 9.53 1.95
CA THR A 181 -7.21 8.69 2.65
C THR A 181 -6.81 7.59 1.70
N ASP A 182 -5.61 7.69 1.16
CA ASP A 182 -5.12 6.85 0.08
C ASP A 182 -4.09 5.84 0.57
N TRP A 183 -4.04 4.68 -0.11
CA TRP A 183 -3.08 3.61 0.13
C TRP A 183 -2.25 3.40 -1.14
N LEU A 184 -0.96 3.74 -1.10
CA LEU A 184 -0.06 3.67 -2.25
C LEU A 184 1.05 2.65 -1.99
N TYR A 185 1.22 1.72 -2.92
CA TYR A 185 2.25 0.68 -2.84
C TYR A 185 3.20 0.73 -4.04
N GLY A 186 4.48 1.04 -3.79
CA GLY A 186 5.55 1.09 -4.78
C GLY A 186 5.91 -0.29 -5.34
N GLN A 187 5.97 -1.32 -4.49
CA GLN A 187 6.40 -2.69 -4.78
C GLN A 187 7.92 -2.90 -4.82
N LYS A 188 8.51 -2.76 -5.99
CA LYS A 188 9.94 -2.99 -6.20
C LYS A 188 10.38 -1.85 -7.08
N LYS A 189 11.68 -1.58 -7.16
CA LYS A 189 12.25 -0.45 -7.93
C LYS A 189 12.11 0.84 -7.13
N ARG A 190 12.77 1.87 -7.65
CA ARG A 190 12.73 3.21 -7.09
C ARG A 190 11.54 3.99 -7.62
N ASP A 191 10.63 4.27 -6.74
CA ASP A 191 9.32 4.80 -7.03
C ASP A 191 9.16 6.20 -6.44
N HIS A 192 8.18 6.92 -6.97
CA HIS A 192 7.72 8.18 -6.44
C HIS A 192 6.25 8.05 -6.06
N LEU A 193 5.94 8.31 -4.80
CA LEU A 193 4.60 8.19 -4.24
C LEU A 193 4.19 9.56 -3.67
N TYR A 194 2.99 10.00 -4.01
CA TYR A 194 2.42 11.27 -3.56
C TYR A 194 1.02 10.98 -2.98
N GLY A 195 0.84 11.18 -1.67
CA GLY A 195 -0.49 11.11 -1.03
C GLY A 195 -1.35 12.30 -1.42
N ASP A 196 -0.75 13.50 -1.35
CA ASP A 196 -1.33 14.81 -1.58
C ASP A 196 -2.21 15.30 -0.42
N ALA A 197 -3.54 15.16 -0.46
CA ALA A 197 -4.42 15.78 0.54
C ALA A 197 -5.28 14.76 1.29
N GLY A 198 -5.06 14.65 2.59
CA GLY A 198 -5.79 13.77 3.51
C GLY A 198 -4.80 12.92 4.29
N ASP A 199 -5.30 11.96 5.05
CA ASP A 199 -4.44 11.14 5.92
C ASP A 199 -4.05 9.87 5.17
N ASP A 200 -2.85 9.83 4.58
CA ASP A 200 -2.45 8.84 3.59
C ASP A 200 -1.51 7.76 4.14
N PHE A 201 -1.43 6.63 3.42
CA PHE A 201 -0.54 5.51 3.70
C PHE A 201 0.33 5.21 2.47
N LEU A 202 1.63 5.43 2.57
CA LEU A 202 2.58 5.25 1.48
C LEU A 202 3.63 4.19 1.86
N TYR A 203 3.76 3.18 1.02
CA TYR A 203 4.72 2.09 1.17
C TYR A 203 5.68 2.07 -0.03
N GLY A 204 6.96 2.35 0.21
CA GLY A 204 8.04 2.28 -0.79
C GLY A 204 8.36 0.84 -1.20
N ASP A 205 8.28 -0.09 -0.24
CA ASP A 205 8.64 -1.51 -0.38
C ASP A 205 10.14 -1.70 -0.74
N GLU A 206 10.50 -2.46 -1.79
CA GLU A 206 11.91 -2.69 -2.15
C GLU A 206 12.42 -1.63 -3.14
N GLY A 207 13.36 -0.78 -2.76
CA GLY A 207 13.78 0.25 -3.67
C GLY A 207 14.78 1.23 -3.11
N GLY A 208 14.42 2.49 -3.14
CA GLY A 208 15.27 3.64 -2.92
C GLY A 208 14.42 4.84 -3.27
N ASP A 209 13.27 4.89 -2.61
CA ASP A 209 12.01 5.48 -3.01
C ASP A 209 11.93 6.94 -2.57
N THR A 210 10.97 7.67 -3.14
CA THR A 210 10.64 9.00 -2.68
C THR A 210 9.16 9.11 -2.38
N LEU A 211 8.84 9.32 -1.11
CA LEU A 211 7.48 9.38 -0.60
C LEU A 211 7.19 10.82 -0.14
N PHE A 212 6.04 11.34 -0.57
CA PHE A 212 5.51 12.63 -0.14
C PHE A 212 4.11 12.41 0.43
N GLY A 213 3.91 12.62 1.72
CA GLY A 213 2.59 12.57 2.36
C GLY A 213 1.72 13.70 1.83
N GLY A 214 2.12 14.93 2.10
CA GLY A 214 1.47 16.13 1.56
C GLY A 214 0.84 16.94 2.68
N SER A 215 -0.49 16.98 2.75
CA SER A 215 -1.20 17.63 3.84
C SER A 215 -2.16 16.65 4.48
N GLY A 216 -2.14 16.54 5.81
CA GLY A 216 -2.90 15.56 6.57
C GLY A 216 -1.97 14.81 7.52
N HIS A 217 -2.48 13.80 8.20
CA HIS A 217 -1.70 12.98 9.13
C HIS A 217 -1.25 11.70 8.44
N ASP A 218 -0.06 11.75 7.84
CA ASP A 218 0.39 10.73 6.90
C ASP A 218 1.23 9.64 7.56
N ARG A 219 1.23 8.45 6.96
CA ARG A 219 2.08 7.32 7.35
C ARG A 219 2.93 6.88 6.17
N LEU A 220 4.24 7.12 6.27
CA LEU A 220 5.22 6.83 5.24
C LEU A 220 6.19 5.75 5.71
N PHE A 221 6.32 4.69 4.90
CA PHE A 221 7.20 3.56 5.13
C PHE A 221 8.15 3.39 3.94
N GLY A 222 9.45 3.61 4.13
CA GLY A 222 10.47 3.41 3.11
C GLY A 222 10.71 1.92 2.83
N GLU A 223 10.84 1.14 3.90
CA GLU A 223 11.12 -0.31 3.90
C GLU A 223 12.57 -0.63 3.47
N ASP A 224 12.80 -1.43 2.43
CA ASP A 224 14.14 -1.85 2.01
C ASP A 224 14.69 -0.83 1.00
N GLY A 225 15.72 -0.05 1.30
CA GLY A 225 16.17 0.93 0.32
C GLY A 225 17.11 2.00 0.82
N SER A 226 17.31 3.04 0.02
CA SER A 226 17.83 4.30 0.57
C SER A 226 16.84 5.36 0.16
N ASP A 227 15.94 5.64 1.08
CA ASP A 227 14.67 6.26 0.81
C ASP A 227 14.68 7.72 1.20
N THR A 228 13.76 8.47 0.62
CA THR A 228 13.53 9.87 0.93
C THR A 228 12.07 10.10 1.26
N LEU A 229 11.78 10.39 2.52
CA LEU A 229 10.42 10.57 3.03
C LEU A 229 10.19 12.02 3.45
N TYR A 230 9.08 12.59 2.99
CA TYR A 230 8.60 13.92 3.35
C TYR A 230 7.16 13.79 3.88
N GLY A 231 6.94 14.04 5.16
CA GLY A 231 5.60 14.03 5.76
C GLY A 231 4.74 15.15 5.17
N GLY A 232 5.21 16.39 5.34
CA GLY A 232 4.60 17.57 4.74
C GLY A 232 3.97 18.45 5.81
N GLY A 233 2.65 18.52 5.87
CA GLY A 233 1.95 19.29 6.89
C GLY A 233 0.90 18.46 7.59
N GLY A 234 0.92 18.46 8.92
CA GLY A 234 0.15 17.60 9.79
C GLY A 234 1.11 16.78 10.67
N ASP A 235 0.55 16.03 11.60
CA ASP A 235 1.36 15.20 12.52
C ASP A 235 1.59 13.84 11.85
N ASP A 236 2.81 13.59 11.38
CA ASP A 236 3.14 12.48 10.48
C ASP A 236 3.92 11.35 11.19
N LEU A 237 3.83 10.13 10.65
CA LEU A 237 4.68 8.98 11.00
C LEU A 237 5.58 8.62 9.81
N LEU A 238 6.90 8.74 10.00
CA LEU A 238 7.91 8.39 9.00
C LEU A 238 8.80 7.27 9.52
N ILE A 239 8.88 6.17 8.77
CA ILE A 239 9.76 5.04 9.04
C ILE A 239 10.62 4.80 7.79
N GLY A 240 11.95 4.94 7.94
CA GLY A 240 12.91 4.74 6.84
C GLY A 240 13.03 3.26 6.52
N GLY A 241 13.56 2.48 7.45
CA GLY A 241 13.65 1.02 7.32
C GLY A 241 15.11 0.58 7.19
N ASP A 242 15.39 -0.27 6.21
CA ASP A 242 16.72 -0.79 5.95
C ASP A 242 17.45 0.09 4.92
N GLY A 243 18.44 0.88 5.37
CA GLY A 243 19.45 1.51 4.52
C GLY A 243 19.71 2.96 4.93
N SER A 244 20.31 3.78 4.04
CA SER A 244 20.71 5.15 4.42
C SER A 244 19.66 6.16 3.99
N ASP A 245 18.76 6.50 4.89
CA ASP A 245 17.53 7.22 4.55
C ASP A 245 17.61 8.73 4.84
N THR A 246 16.71 9.49 4.22
CA THR A 246 16.49 10.90 4.50
C THR A 246 15.02 11.15 4.83
N LEU A 247 14.73 11.48 6.08
CA LEU A 247 13.37 11.69 6.58
C LEU A 247 13.19 13.14 7.00
N THR A 248 12.14 13.79 6.51
CA THR A 248 11.74 15.14 6.91
C THR A 248 10.25 15.14 7.28
N GLY A 249 9.94 15.35 8.56
CA GLY A 249 8.55 15.40 9.06
C GLY A 249 7.78 16.55 8.42
N GLY A 250 8.23 17.79 8.62
CA GLY A 250 7.66 18.96 7.95
C GLY A 250 7.08 19.93 8.95
N GLY A 251 5.75 20.07 9.01
CA GLY A 251 5.11 20.90 10.02
C GLY A 251 4.01 20.13 10.74
N GLY A 252 4.03 20.10 12.07
CA GLY A 252 3.21 19.22 12.90
C GLY A 252 4.09 18.59 13.97
N ASP A 253 3.51 17.79 14.87
CA ASP A 253 4.28 17.05 15.86
C ASP A 253 4.58 15.64 15.31
N ASP A 254 5.77 15.45 14.73
CA ASP A 254 6.09 14.26 13.92
C ASP A 254 6.74 13.12 14.70
N TYR A 255 6.55 11.89 14.22
CA TYR A 255 7.24 10.68 14.70
C TYR A 255 8.16 10.14 13.60
N ILE A 256 9.46 10.13 13.87
CA ILE A 256 10.48 9.79 12.88
C ILE A 256 11.38 8.67 13.40
N LEU A 257 11.40 7.55 12.67
CA LEU A 257 12.25 6.40 12.89
C LEU A 257 13.12 6.17 11.66
N GLY A 258 14.43 6.40 11.77
CA GLY A 258 15.37 6.18 10.67
C GLY A 258 15.43 4.70 10.26
N GLY A 259 15.71 3.84 11.23
CA GLY A 259 15.82 2.40 10.99
C GLY A 259 17.27 1.94 11.11
N LEU A 260 17.70 1.02 10.25
CA LEU A 260 19.07 0.51 10.21
C LEU A 260 20.01 1.49 9.50
N ASP A 261 21.30 1.19 9.53
CA ASP A 261 22.35 1.95 8.85
C ASP A 261 22.55 3.40 9.29
N LYS A 262 22.47 4.39 8.40
CA LYS A 262 22.84 5.78 8.75
C LYS A 262 21.91 6.75 8.06
N ASP A 263 21.12 7.40 8.89
CA ASP A 263 20.03 8.23 8.42
C ASP A 263 20.29 9.72 8.62
N ASN A 264 19.53 10.52 7.88
CA ASN A 264 19.45 11.96 8.01
C ASN A 264 18.02 12.36 8.35
N LEU A 265 17.79 12.67 9.63
CA LEU A 265 16.47 12.94 10.17
C LEU A 265 16.27 14.44 10.44
N ARG A 266 15.11 14.95 10.05
CA ARG A 266 14.67 16.31 10.35
C ARG A 266 13.20 16.28 10.72
N GLY A 267 12.85 16.88 11.87
CA GLY A 267 11.48 16.99 12.33
C GLY A 267 10.80 18.11 11.57
N GLY A 268 10.92 19.33 12.08
CA GLY A 268 10.61 20.53 11.31
C GLY A 268 10.00 21.59 12.20
N GLU A 269 8.84 22.12 11.80
CA GLU A 269 8.03 22.96 12.69
C GLU A 269 7.22 22.04 13.60
N GLY A 270 7.43 22.04 14.91
CA GLY A 270 6.76 21.01 15.71
C GLY A 270 7.38 20.77 17.07
N SER A 271 6.82 19.82 17.79
CA SER A 271 7.49 19.09 18.86
C SER A 271 7.68 17.64 18.43
N ASP A 272 8.83 17.36 17.82
CA ASP A 272 9.03 16.11 17.10
C ASP A 272 9.62 15.01 17.99
N ILE A 273 9.41 13.76 17.61
CA ILE A 273 9.95 12.59 18.28
C ILE A 273 10.84 11.82 17.31
N PHE A 274 12.12 11.69 17.66
CA PHE A 274 13.07 10.85 16.95
C PHE A 274 13.32 9.55 17.74
N ALA A 275 13.13 8.42 17.08
CA ALA A 275 13.49 7.10 17.58
C ALA A 275 14.65 6.53 16.75
N PHE A 276 15.62 5.92 17.43
CA PHE A 276 16.84 5.38 16.80
C PHE A 276 17.00 3.90 17.14
N THR A 277 17.41 3.10 16.14
CA THR A 277 17.84 1.71 16.36
C THR A 277 19.37 1.56 16.34
N ASN A 278 20.09 2.59 15.88
CA ASN A 278 21.53 2.61 15.73
C ASN A 278 22.14 3.97 16.13
N ARG A 279 23.46 4.02 16.40
CA ARG A 279 24.18 5.23 16.88
C ARG A 279 24.81 6.11 15.79
N LEU A 280 24.60 5.79 14.52
CA LEU A 280 25.28 6.44 13.40
C LEU A 280 24.46 7.54 12.74
N ASP A 281 23.16 7.58 13.05
CA ASP A 281 22.21 8.54 12.49
C ASP A 281 22.58 9.99 12.84
N SER A 282 22.35 10.86 11.85
CA SER A 282 22.42 12.29 12.01
C SER A 282 21.01 12.85 12.08
N TYR A 283 20.74 13.71 13.06
CA TYR A 283 19.46 14.36 13.22
C TYR A 283 19.61 15.87 13.35
N THR A 284 18.57 16.61 12.97
CA THR A 284 18.47 18.05 13.17
C THR A 284 17.16 18.40 13.87
N THR A 285 17.26 18.88 15.11
CA THR A 285 16.13 19.37 15.93
C THR A 285 15.87 20.87 15.73
N THR A 286 16.24 21.40 14.56
CA THR A 286 16.25 22.85 14.34
C THR A 286 14.96 23.30 13.68
N ASP A 287 13.99 23.66 14.51
CA ASP A 287 12.75 24.39 14.18
C ASP A 287 13.09 25.83 13.77
N CYS A 288 13.63 26.04 12.56
CA CYS A 288 13.82 27.39 12.03
C CYS A 288 13.46 27.44 10.53
N SER A 289 12.17 27.63 10.24
CA SER A 289 11.63 28.11 8.95
C SER A 289 11.31 29.62 8.98
N GLY A 290 11.88 30.38 9.92
CA GLY A 290 11.77 31.84 9.96
C GLY A 290 13.02 32.54 9.43
N GLY A 291 13.00 33.00 8.18
CA GLY A 291 14.08 33.78 7.55
C GLY A 291 14.28 35.19 8.11
N GLY A 292 14.55 35.32 9.41
CA GLY A 292 14.90 36.58 10.06
C GLY A 292 16.06 36.37 11.04
N ASP A 293 17.10 37.19 10.91
CA ASP A 293 18.33 37.19 11.72
C ASP A 293 18.10 37.42 13.23
N GLY A 294 17.51 36.45 13.93
CA GLY A 294 17.34 36.45 15.38
C GLY A 294 17.45 35.03 15.95
N PRO A 295 18.03 34.85 17.16
CA PRO A 295 18.09 33.53 17.80
C PRO A 295 16.67 33.00 18.03
N CYS A 296 16.40 31.80 17.51
CA CYS A 296 15.11 31.13 17.56
C CYS A 296 14.57 31.17 19.01
N GLY A 297 13.43 31.84 19.20
CA GLY A 297 12.85 32.13 20.50
C GLY A 297 12.23 30.87 21.07
N ILE A 298 12.96 30.20 21.96
CA ILE A 298 12.49 29.04 22.73
C ILE A 298 11.33 29.50 23.62
N GLY A 299 10.10 29.45 23.10
CA GLY A 299 8.91 29.46 23.93
C GLY A 299 8.90 28.21 24.80
N PRO A 300 8.42 28.26 26.05
CA PRO A 300 8.33 27.07 26.89
C PRO A 300 7.26 26.14 26.30
N GLY A 301 7.67 25.12 25.52
CA GLY A 301 6.75 24.09 25.03
C GLY A 301 7.09 23.38 23.72
N ARG A 302 8.09 23.83 22.95
CA ARG A 302 8.52 23.18 21.69
C ARG A 302 9.89 22.56 21.90
N ILE A 303 9.92 21.29 22.29
CA ILE A 303 11.17 20.55 22.52
C ILE A 303 11.03 19.21 21.82
N ASP A 304 11.86 19.00 20.82
CA ASP A 304 12.00 17.70 20.19
C ASP A 304 12.56 16.69 21.19
N LYS A 305 11.99 15.49 21.19
CA LYS A 305 12.39 14.39 22.07
C LYS A 305 13.17 13.35 21.28
N ILE A 306 14.21 12.81 21.90
CA ILE A 306 15.07 11.80 21.31
C ILE A 306 15.09 10.56 22.22
N TYR A 307 14.75 9.42 21.64
CA TYR A 307 14.79 8.11 22.28
C TYR A 307 15.83 7.21 21.58
N ASP A 308 16.89 6.85 22.30
CA ASP A 308 17.91 5.87 21.86
C ASP A 308 17.53 4.49 22.45
N PHE A 309 17.15 3.54 21.59
CA PHE A 309 16.88 2.16 21.99
C PHE A 309 18.15 1.32 21.73
N GLU A 310 19.02 1.22 22.73
CA GLU A 310 20.25 0.43 22.62
C GLU A 310 19.95 -1.08 22.39
N HIS A 311 20.71 -1.68 21.47
CA HIS A 311 20.87 -3.12 21.32
C HIS A 311 21.31 -3.76 22.65
N ILE A 312 20.64 -4.84 23.09
CA ILE A 312 21.10 -5.61 24.26
C ILE A 312 22.45 -6.26 23.91
N HIS A 313 23.55 -5.76 24.49
CA HIS A 313 24.83 -6.46 24.43
C HIS A 313 24.72 -7.78 25.19
N ARG A 314 25.02 -8.90 24.52
CA ARG A 314 25.45 -10.12 25.20
C ARG A 314 26.71 -9.78 26.00
N ASP A 315 26.62 -9.79 27.33
CA ASP A 315 27.81 -9.96 28.16
C ASP A 315 28.37 -11.36 27.85
N ASP A 316 29.63 -11.44 27.40
CA ASP A 316 30.33 -12.67 26.99
C ASP A 316 30.61 -13.67 28.15
N ASP A 317 29.93 -13.54 29.30
CA ASP A 317 30.10 -14.40 30.47
C ASP A 317 28.82 -15.20 30.80
N PRO A 318 28.71 -16.46 30.33
CA PRO A 318 27.55 -17.30 30.58
C PRO A 318 27.40 -17.76 32.05
N SER A 319 28.29 -17.35 32.96
CA SER A 319 28.22 -17.73 34.38
C SER A 319 27.45 -16.74 35.27
N ARG A 320 26.88 -15.68 34.69
CA ARG A 320 26.22 -14.59 35.44
C ARG A 320 24.73 -14.36 35.15
N LEU A 321 24.07 -15.28 34.45
CA LEU A 321 22.63 -15.24 34.20
C LEU A 321 21.84 -15.57 35.49
N ASP A 322 21.58 -14.54 36.28
CA ASP A 322 20.62 -14.58 37.39
C ASP A 322 19.25 -14.09 36.88
N TYR A 323 18.43 -15.01 36.38
CA TYR A 323 17.05 -14.73 35.91
C TYR A 323 16.10 -14.20 37.00
N SER A 324 16.57 -13.99 38.24
CA SER A 324 15.81 -13.36 39.33
C SER A 324 16.16 -11.88 39.55
N LYS A 325 17.16 -11.34 38.82
CA LYS A 325 17.53 -9.93 38.86
C LYS A 325 17.52 -9.36 37.46
N SER A 326 16.37 -8.80 37.07
CA SER A 326 16.21 -7.72 36.08
C SER A 326 17.46 -7.44 35.23
N ASP A 327 17.62 -8.16 34.12
CA ASP A 327 18.33 -7.61 32.98
C ASP A 327 17.49 -6.42 32.53
N LYS A 328 17.95 -5.22 32.89
CA LYS A 328 17.25 -3.97 32.62
C LYS A 328 17.50 -3.62 31.16
N LEU A 329 16.44 -3.53 30.35
CA LEU A 329 16.46 -2.61 29.22
C LEU A 329 16.78 -1.21 29.80
N ASP A 330 17.95 -0.66 29.47
CA ASP A 330 18.35 0.67 29.91
C ASP A 330 17.79 1.69 28.91
N PHE A 331 16.53 2.09 29.09
CA PHE A 331 15.95 3.20 28.32
C PHE A 331 16.63 4.50 28.74
N ARG A 332 17.53 5.04 27.91
CA ARG A 332 18.05 6.39 28.09
C ARG A 332 17.23 7.34 27.22
N ALA A 333 16.22 7.96 27.82
CA ALA A 333 15.69 9.21 27.29
C ALA A 333 16.82 10.25 27.35
N ILE A 334 17.38 10.61 26.19
CA ILE A 334 18.32 11.72 26.11
C ILE A 334 17.46 12.98 25.97
N ASP A 335 16.92 13.43 27.10
CA ASP A 335 16.32 14.76 27.19
C ASP A 335 17.41 15.80 26.82
N ALA A 336 17.16 16.57 25.77
CA ALA A 336 18.08 17.58 25.26
C ALA A 336 18.26 18.79 26.20
N ASP A 337 17.64 18.81 27.39
CA ASP A 337 17.88 19.84 28.42
C ASP A 337 18.32 19.23 29.77
N LEU A 338 19.62 18.84 29.87
CA LEU A 338 20.25 18.25 31.07
C LEU A 338 20.24 19.13 32.34
N ASN A 339 19.53 20.26 32.38
CA ASN A 339 19.60 21.23 33.49
C ASN A 339 18.28 21.55 34.21
N LYS A 340 17.18 20.79 34.01
CA LYS A 340 15.97 20.95 34.84
C LYS A 340 15.67 19.72 35.72
N PRO A 341 15.36 19.92 37.02
CA PRO A 341 14.96 18.83 37.90
C PRO A 341 13.52 18.42 37.57
N GLY A 342 13.37 17.34 36.82
CA GLY A 342 12.07 16.82 36.39
C GLY A 342 12.17 15.51 35.61
N HIS A 343 13.04 14.60 36.03
CA HIS A 343 13.15 13.27 35.41
C HIS A 343 11.81 12.53 35.47
N GLN A 344 11.11 12.39 34.34
CA GLN A 344 10.06 11.39 34.24
C GLN A 344 10.73 10.01 34.20
N ARG A 345 10.37 9.16 35.16
CA ARG A 345 10.78 7.75 35.19
C ARG A 345 9.68 6.94 34.52
N PHE A 346 9.99 6.26 33.42
CA PHE A 346 9.12 5.24 32.86
C PHE A 346 9.16 4.01 33.76
N TYR A 347 7.98 3.46 34.08
CA TYR A 347 7.85 2.24 34.87
C TYR A 347 7.33 1.13 33.96
N LEU A 348 8.11 0.08 33.76
CA LEU A 348 7.66 -1.15 33.13
C LEU A 348 6.75 -1.87 34.12
N SER A 349 5.42 -1.84 33.92
CA SER A 349 4.48 -2.29 34.97
C SER A 349 3.96 -3.71 34.81
N GLN A 350 4.02 -4.35 33.64
CA GLN A 350 3.51 -5.72 33.51
C GLN A 350 4.08 -6.50 32.32
N PHE A 351 4.46 -7.75 32.58
CA PHE A 351 4.58 -8.80 31.57
C PHE A 351 3.27 -9.60 31.60
N GLU A 352 2.60 -9.76 30.45
CA GLU A 352 1.58 -10.80 30.30
C GLU A 352 2.00 -11.74 29.17
N TYR A 353 2.72 -12.82 29.53
CA TYR A 353 3.01 -13.90 28.62
C TYR A 353 1.72 -14.72 28.41
N ARG A 354 1.09 -14.59 27.25
CA ARG A 354 -0.06 -15.41 26.87
C ARG A 354 0.43 -16.59 26.05
N ASP A 355 0.48 -17.76 26.69
CA ASP A 355 0.65 -19.05 26.02
C ASP A 355 -0.55 -19.31 25.10
N ASN A 356 -0.47 -18.84 23.85
CA ASN A 356 -1.21 -19.43 22.75
C ASN A 356 -0.20 -20.11 21.83
N VAL A 357 0.35 -21.22 22.32
CA VAL A 357 1.17 -22.12 21.53
C VAL A 357 0.29 -22.66 20.39
N THR A 358 0.52 -22.17 19.17
CA THR A 358 0.11 -22.94 18.00
C THR A 358 0.95 -24.23 17.97
N PRO A 359 0.44 -25.34 17.38
CA PRO A 359 1.13 -26.64 17.36
C PRO A 359 2.56 -26.63 16.77
N ASP A 360 2.98 -25.48 16.22
CA ASP A 360 4.20 -25.27 15.46
C ASP A 360 5.30 -24.59 16.32
N GLY A 361 4.99 -24.22 17.58
CA GLY A 361 5.97 -23.70 18.53
C GLY A 361 6.29 -22.21 18.41
N TYR A 362 5.34 -21.39 17.97
CA TYR A 362 5.50 -19.92 17.91
C TYR A 362 4.72 -19.23 19.03
N GLY A 363 5.31 -18.19 19.63
CA GLY A 363 4.66 -17.31 20.60
C GLY A 363 4.98 -15.85 20.28
N ASN A 364 3.99 -14.97 20.41
CA ASN A 364 4.16 -13.53 20.21
C ASN A 364 4.44 -12.85 21.56
N LEU A 365 5.41 -11.94 21.60
CA LEU A 365 5.67 -11.08 22.76
C LEU A 365 5.06 -9.71 22.52
N PHE A 366 4.17 -9.29 23.42
CA PHE A 366 3.57 -7.95 23.41
C PHE A 366 4.19 -7.13 24.56
N VAL A 367 4.70 -5.94 24.24
CA VAL A 367 5.19 -4.99 25.25
C VAL A 367 4.35 -3.72 25.16
N GLU A 368 3.55 -3.46 26.19
CA GLU A 368 2.78 -2.22 26.34
C GLU A 368 3.53 -1.26 27.28
N ILE A 369 3.87 -0.07 26.78
CA ILE A 369 4.46 1.00 27.58
C ILE A 369 3.40 2.08 27.83
N TYR A 370 3.08 2.32 29.11
CA TYR A 370 2.12 3.35 29.52
C TYR A 370 2.83 4.62 29.98
N GLY A 371 2.55 5.75 29.31
CA GLY A 371 2.88 7.10 29.79
C GLY A 371 1.89 7.60 30.85
N ALA A 372 2.31 8.60 31.64
CA ALA A 372 1.44 9.23 32.66
C ALA A 372 0.37 10.16 32.07
N ASP A 373 0.56 10.56 30.82
CA ASP A 373 -0.46 11.14 29.93
C ASP A 373 -0.77 10.06 28.90
N GLU A 374 -2.03 9.90 28.47
CA GLU A 374 -2.60 8.78 27.69
C GLU A 374 -1.91 8.46 26.34
N PHE A 375 -0.64 8.05 26.38
CA PHE A 375 0.15 7.67 25.22
C PHE A 375 0.53 6.20 25.35
N LEU A 376 0.15 5.43 24.33
CA LEU A 376 0.66 4.09 24.07
C LEU A 376 1.92 4.26 23.21
N MET A 377 3.04 3.71 23.66
CA MET A 377 4.27 3.61 22.87
C MET A 377 4.54 2.13 22.63
N VAL A 378 4.50 1.69 21.38
CA VAL A 378 4.93 0.35 20.99
C VAL A 378 6.37 0.42 20.53
N VAL A 379 7.23 -0.37 21.18
CA VAL A 379 8.64 -0.51 20.82
C VAL A 379 8.80 -1.93 20.29
N GLU A 380 9.30 -2.06 19.07
CA GLU A 380 9.71 -3.36 18.53
C GLU A 380 10.88 -3.88 19.38
N VAL A 381 10.72 -5.06 19.99
CA VAL A 381 11.81 -5.72 20.71
C VAL A 381 12.11 -7.04 19.99
N LYS A 382 13.14 -7.03 19.13
CA LYS A 382 13.71 -8.26 18.56
C LYS A 382 14.35 -9.07 19.70
N LEU A 383 13.69 -10.15 20.12
CA LEU A 383 14.21 -11.08 21.11
C LEU A 383 14.59 -12.39 20.45
N ASP A 384 15.89 -12.73 20.49
CA ASP A 384 16.35 -14.09 20.23
C ASP A 384 15.87 -14.99 21.38
N VAL A 385 14.74 -15.66 21.19
CA VAL A 385 14.24 -16.64 22.16
C VAL A 385 15.02 -17.95 21.99
N MET A 386 15.91 -18.26 22.94
CA MET A 386 16.45 -19.62 23.04
C MET A 386 15.34 -20.57 23.46
N MET A 387 14.91 -21.44 22.55
CA MET A 387 14.05 -22.56 22.88
C MET A 387 14.89 -23.75 23.34
N THR A 388 14.52 -24.34 24.47
CA THR A 388 15.12 -25.58 24.98
C THR A 388 14.09 -26.69 24.77
N ALA A 389 14.39 -27.68 23.93
CA ALA A 389 13.52 -28.84 23.81
C ALA A 389 13.52 -29.65 25.11
N GLU A 390 12.48 -30.47 25.33
CA GLU A 390 12.33 -31.33 26.52
C GLU A 390 13.52 -32.28 26.76
N ASN A 391 14.34 -32.52 25.74
CA ASN A 391 15.57 -33.31 25.81
C ASN A 391 16.82 -32.50 26.24
N GLY A 392 16.68 -31.19 26.48
CA GLY A 392 17.75 -30.31 26.96
C GLY A 392 18.60 -29.65 25.87
N ASP A 393 18.28 -29.84 24.59
CA ASP A 393 18.98 -29.19 23.49
C ASP A 393 18.43 -27.77 23.26
N SER A 394 19.31 -26.77 23.23
CA SER A 394 18.98 -25.39 22.87
C SER A 394 19.18 -25.18 21.38
N PHE A 395 18.18 -24.65 20.68
CA PHE A 395 18.31 -24.27 19.27
C PHE A 395 17.85 -22.83 19.03
N PHE A 396 18.53 -22.17 18.10
CA PHE A 396 18.08 -20.90 17.52
C PHE A 396 17.08 -21.19 16.42
N ALA A 397 15.91 -20.58 16.47
CA ALA A 397 15.05 -20.51 15.29
C ALA A 397 15.68 -19.51 14.30
N PRO A 398 15.98 -19.92 13.05
CA PRO A 398 16.51 -18.98 12.06
C PRO A 398 15.40 -18.06 11.56
N ASN A 399 15.67 -16.76 11.60
CA ASN A 399 15.05 -15.65 10.88
C ASN A 399 13.60 -15.87 10.42
N ARG A 400 12.62 -15.36 11.19
CA ARG A 400 11.32 -14.95 10.64
C ARG A 400 10.80 -13.71 11.35
N VAL A 401 10.56 -12.69 10.53
CA VAL A 401 9.94 -11.39 10.82
C VAL A 401 8.46 -11.63 11.18
N PHE A 402 7.97 -10.96 12.22
CA PHE A 402 6.55 -10.87 12.52
C PHE A 402 6.20 -9.42 12.80
N ASP A 403 5.49 -8.82 11.86
CA ASP A 403 5.00 -7.45 11.93
C ASP A 403 3.72 -7.38 12.76
N ALA A 404 3.70 -6.50 13.75
CA ALA A 404 2.47 -6.08 14.40
C ALA A 404 2.62 -4.64 14.91
N ILE A 405 2.01 -3.71 14.16
CA ILE A 405 1.79 -2.31 14.53
C ILE A 405 0.46 -2.24 15.29
N LEU A 406 0.42 -1.54 16.44
CA LEU A 406 -0.84 -0.99 16.92
C LEU A 406 -0.66 0.36 17.62
N ILE A 407 -1.56 1.28 17.23
CA ILE A 407 -1.66 2.71 17.51
C ILE A 407 -1.73 3.04 19.00
#